data_AF-A0ABD5PIM8-F1
#
_entry.id   AF-A0ABD5PIM8-F1
#
_cell.length_a   1.000
_cell.length_b   1.000
_cell.length_c   1.000
_cell.angle_alpha   90.00
_cell.angle_beta   90.00
_cell.angle_gamma   90.00
#
_symmetry.space_group_name_H-M   'P 1'
#
loop_
_entity.id
_entity.type
_entity.pdbx_description
1 polymer ?
#
loop_
_entity_poly.entity_id
_entity_poly.type
_entity_poly.pdbx_seq_one_letter_code
_entity_poly.pdbx_strand_id
1 'polypeptide(L)' 'MANLPATAAAVLAVLLFGVALVSMTNGATMVAGLCFISASLVIYLRETRLVEG' A
#
# COMPACT_ATOMS: atom_id res chain seq x y z
N MET A 1 -17.36 11.20 9.45
CA MET A 1 -16.36 10.99 10.53
C MET A 1 -15.14 10.39 9.88
N ALA A 2 -13.93 10.87 10.19
CA ALA A 2 -12.73 10.32 9.58
C ALA A 2 -12.60 8.84 9.98
N ASN A 3 -12.68 7.94 8.99
CA ASN A 3 -12.36 6.52 9.20
C ASN A 3 -10.85 6.40 9.35
N LEU A 4 -10.35 6.72 10.54
CA LEU A 4 -8.94 6.70 10.93
C LEU A 4 -8.18 5.45 10.41
N PRO A 5 -8.72 4.22 10.51
CA PRO A 5 -8.03 3.04 9.99
C PRO A 5 -8.00 3.01 8.45
N ALA A 6 -9.05 3.49 7.77
CA ALA A 6 -9.05 3.58 6.30
C ALA A 6 -8.05 4.65 5.80
N THR A 7 -7.88 5.75 6.54
CA THR A 7 -6.86 6.76 6.23
C THR A 7 -5.46 6.23 6.48
N ALA A 8 -5.23 5.51 7.59
CA ALA A 8 -3.93 4.89 7.87
C ALA A 8 -3.54 3.85 6.80
N ALA A 9 -4.50 3.03 6.34
CA ALA A 9 -4.27 2.08 5.26
C ALA A 9 -3.92 2.77 3.93
N ALA A 10 -4.58 3.90 3.61
CA ALA A 10 -4.24 4.70 2.43
C ALA A 10 -2.80 5.24 2.50
N VAL A 11 -2.39 5.79 3.65
CA VAL A 11 -1.02 6.29 3.86
C VAL A 11 -0.01 5.14 3.70
N LEU A 12 -0.30 3.97 4.26
CA LEU A 12 0.57 2.80 4.18
C LEU A 12 0.73 2.29 2.73
N ALA A 13 -0.33 2.32 1.92
CA ALA A 13 -0.26 2.00 0.49
C ALA A 13 0.64 2.98 -0.27
N VAL A 14 0.54 4.29 0.01
CA VAL A 14 1.41 5.31 -0.61
C VAL A 14 2.87 5.08 -0.25
N LEU A 15 3.16 4.75 1.01
CA LEU A 15 4.53 4.43 1.44
C LEU A 15 5.08 3.19 0.70
N LEU A 16 4.28 2.13 0.56
CA LEU A 16 4.67 0.92 -0.17
C LEU A 16 4.97 1.21 -1.65
N PHE A 17 4.17 2.06 -2.31
CA PHE A 17 4.48 2.50 -3.67
C PHE A 17 5.76 3.34 -3.74
N GLY A 18 6.01 4.22 -2.77
CA GLY A 18 7.24 4.99 -2.67
C GLY A 18 8.47 4.08 -2.54
N VAL A 19 8.42 3.08 -1.66
CA VAL A 19 9.49 2.08 -1.51
C VAL A 19 9.67 1.27 -2.80
N ALA A 20 8.58 0.87 -3.46
CA ALA A 20 8.65 0.14 -4.72
C ALA A 20 9.37 0.96 -5.79
N LEU A 21 9.05 2.25 -5.94
CA LEU A 21 9.69 3.18 -6.87
C LEU A 21 11.19 3.33 -6.60
N VAL A 22 11.58 3.56 -5.34
CA VAL A 22 13.01 3.65 -4.96
C VAL A 22 13.73 2.31 -5.17
N SER A 23 13.05 1.20 -4.93
CA SER A 23 13.62 -0.12 -5.17
C SER A 23 13.86 -0.40 -6.65
N MET A 24 12.96 0.08 -7.53
CA MET A 24 13.13 0.02 -8.98
C MET A 24 14.34 0.83 -9.44
N THR A 25 14.60 2.02 -8.86
CA THR A 25 15.79 2.82 -9.23
C THR A 25 17.09 2.16 -8.83
N ASN A 26 17.08 1.32 -7.78
CA ASN A 26 18.25 0.57 -7.32
C ASN A 26 18.42 -0.80 -8.02
N GLY A 27 17.57 -1.12 -9.01
CA GLY A 27 17.60 -2.41 -9.71
C GLY A 27 17.04 -3.60 -8.91
N ALA A 28 16.49 -3.36 -7.73
CA ALA A 28 15.90 -4.39 -6.86
C ALA A 28 14.42 -4.61 -7.24
N THR A 29 14.19 -5.24 -8.40
CA THR A 29 12.85 -5.49 -8.97
C THR A 29 12.01 -6.46 -8.14
N MET A 30 12.63 -7.43 -7.47
CA MET A 30 11.92 -8.37 -6.58
C MET A 30 11.28 -7.66 -5.39
N VAL A 31 12.03 -6.76 -4.75
CA VAL A 31 11.54 -5.97 -3.61
C VAL A 31 10.45 -4.99 -4.07
N ALA A 32 10.61 -4.39 -5.25
CA ALA A 32 9.56 -3.56 -5.85
C ALA A 32 8.26 -4.33 -6.10
N GLY A 33 8.35 -5.56 -6.63
CA GLY A 33 7.20 -6.43 -6.85
C GLY A 33 6.49 -6.82 -5.55
N LEU A 34 7.25 -7.19 -4.51
CA LEU A 34 6.72 -7.48 -3.17
C LEU A 34 5.98 -6.26 -2.58
N CYS A 35 6.57 -5.08 -2.66
CA CYS A 35 5.93 -3.84 -2.20
C CYS A 35 4.63 -3.55 -2.97
N PHE A 36 4.59 -3.81 -4.29
CA PHE A 36 3.38 -3.65 -5.09
C PHE A 36 2.26 -4.62 -4.66
N ILE A 37 2.59 -5.89 -4.42
CA ILE A 37 1.60 -6.87 -3.93
C ILE A 37 1.10 -6.49 -2.54
N SER A 38 1.99 -6.08 -1.64
CA SER A 38 1.60 -5.59 -0.32
C SER A 38 0.69 -4.37 -0.41
N ALA A 39 0.98 -3.40 -1.29
CA ALA A 39 0.15 -2.23 -1.48
C ALA A 39 -1.25 -2.59 -1.97
N SER A 40 -1.33 -3.52 -2.94
CA SER A 40 -2.60 -4.04 -3.44
C SER A 40 -3.44 -4.68 -2.33
N LEU A 41 -2.81 -5.50 -1.46
CA LEU A 41 -3.48 -6.14 -0.34
C LEU A 41 -4.03 -5.13 0.67
N VAL A 42 -3.26 -4.07 0.96
CA VAL A 42 -3.64 -3.01 1.89
C VAL A 42 -4.82 -2.20 1.37
N ILE A 43 -4.84 -1.91 0.07
CA ILE A 43 -5.97 -1.24 -0.59
C ILE A 43 -7.21 -2.13 -0.57
N TYR A 44 -7.06 -3.42 -0.86
CA TYR A 44 -8.16 -4.38 -0.78
C TYR A 44 -8.76 -4.39 0.63
N LEU A 45 -7.94 -4.60 1.67
CA LEU A 45 -8.41 -4.58 3.06
C LEU A 45 -9.08 -3.25 3.44
N ARG A 46 -8.51 -2.13 2.98
CA ARG A 46 -9.11 -0.81 3.19
C ARG A 46 -10.52 -0.74 2.62
N GLU A 47 -10.69 -1.14 1.36
CA GLU A 47 -11.98 -1.07 0.69
C GLU A 47 -12.99 -2.03 1.33
N THR A 48 -12.62 -3.31 1.47
CA THR A 48 -13.57 -4.36 1.90
C THR A 48 -13.92 -4.33 3.39
N ARG A 49 -13.05 -3.77 4.25
CA ARG A 49 -13.19 -3.89 5.71
C ARG A 49 -13.21 -2.57 6.47
N LEU A 50 -12.67 -1.49 5.91
CA LEU A 50 -12.49 -0.22 6.63
C LEU A 50 -13.34 0.92 6.06
N VAL A 51 -13.82 0.79 4.81
CA VAL A 51 -14.68 1.77 4.15
C VAL A 51 -16.11 1.26 3.98
N GLU A 52 -16.28 0.02 3.52
CA GLU A 52 -17.61 -0.62 3.33
C GLU A 52 -18.07 -1.48 4.53
N GLY A 53 -17.30 -1.50 5.63
CA GLY A 53 -17.58 -2.29 6.83
C GLY A 53 -18.45 -1.60 7.87
#